data_AF-A0AB34AG42-F1
#
_entry.id   AF-A0AB34AG42-F1
#
_cell.length_a   1.000
_cell.length_b   1.000
_cell.length_c   1.000
_cell.angle_alpha   90.00
_cell.angle_beta   90.00
_cell.angle_gamma   90.00
#
_symmetry.space_group_name_H-M   'P 1'
#
loop_
_entity.id
_entity.type
_entity.pdbx_description
1 polymer ?
#
loop_
_entity_poly.entity_id
_entity_poly.type
_entity_poly.pdbx_seq_one_letter_code
_entity_poly.pdbx_strand_id
1 'polypeptide(L)'
;MSHDANTIDQRSHEGNLNRLGFWVFLTAEVSLFGTLFATLLTLQHGGDYGGKMTTEMFELPLILIMTFALLISSYTCGISIYYMRQEKAKLMTIWMIITLLFGVVFVGFEIYEFAHYVSEGVNLTIGSYWSSFFILLGTHGAHVSLGIVWITCLLIQVAMRGLNKDNAPKLFIVSLYWHFLDVVWIFIFTAVYMIGMVFSG
;
A
#
# COMPACT_ATOMS: atom_id res chain seq x y z
N MET A 1 16.45 20.11 -43.71
CA MET A 1 16.03 18.76 -43.29
C MET A 1 16.53 18.56 -41.85
N SER A 2 15.77 19.04 -40.85
CA SER A 2 16.20 19.12 -39.45
C SER A 2 15.12 18.53 -38.52
N HIS A 3 14.70 17.29 -38.79
CA HIS A 3 13.53 16.69 -38.17
C HIS A 3 13.83 15.44 -37.32
N ASP A 4 15.06 15.27 -36.82
CA ASP A 4 15.44 14.02 -36.10
C ASP A 4 16.14 14.22 -34.74
N ALA A 5 16.43 15.46 -34.31
CA ALA A 5 17.06 15.71 -33.00
C ALA A 5 16.05 15.87 -31.85
N ASN A 6 14.79 16.21 -32.14
CA ASN A 6 13.79 16.55 -31.12
C ASN A 6 13.05 15.32 -30.54
N THR A 7 13.03 14.19 -31.26
CA THR A 7 12.26 13.00 -30.90
C THR A 7 12.93 12.11 -29.87
N ILE A 8 14.26 12.19 -29.71
CA ILE A 8 15.02 11.38 -28.75
C ILE A 8 15.10 12.10 -27.39
N ASP A 9 15.20 13.43 -27.41
CA ASP A 9 15.27 14.26 -26.21
C ASP A 9 13.91 14.42 -25.52
N GLN A 10 12.82 14.61 -26.29
CA GLN A 10 11.45 14.60 -25.74
C GLN A 10 11.11 13.28 -25.04
N ARG A 11 11.57 12.12 -25.54
CA ARG A 11 11.32 10.80 -24.92
C ARG A 11 12.08 10.59 -23.60
N SER A 12 13.26 11.22 -23.45
CA SER A 12 14.02 11.25 -22.19
C SER A 12 13.35 12.17 -21.17
N HIS A 13 12.89 13.34 -21.63
CA HIS A 13 12.18 14.32 -20.81
C HIS A 13 10.82 13.79 -20.31
N GLU A 14 10.02 13.11 -21.15
CA GLU A 14 8.75 12.51 -20.74
C GLU A 14 8.91 11.42 -19.68
N GLY A 15 9.95 10.58 -19.80
CA GLY A 15 10.26 9.55 -18.80
C GLY A 15 10.68 10.15 -17.45
N ASN A 16 11.46 11.22 -17.46
CA ASN A 16 11.84 11.94 -16.24
C ASN A 16 10.69 12.75 -15.65
N LEU A 17 9.83 13.37 -16.47
CA LEU A 17 8.62 14.08 -16.03
C LEU A 17 7.62 13.13 -15.37
N ASN A 18 7.39 11.94 -15.94
CA ASN A 18 6.53 10.93 -15.33
C ASN A 18 7.09 10.43 -13.99
N ARG A 19 8.41 10.26 -13.88
CA ARG A 19 9.07 9.88 -12.63
C ARG A 19 8.99 10.99 -11.57
N LEU A 20 9.20 12.25 -11.98
CA LEU A 20 9.08 13.42 -11.11
C LEU A 20 7.64 13.61 -10.64
N GLY A 21 6.67 13.54 -11.55
CA GLY A 21 5.25 13.63 -11.22
C GLY A 21 4.83 12.54 -10.24
N PHE A 22 5.33 11.32 -10.42
CA PHE A 22 5.08 10.24 -9.47
C PHE A 22 5.72 10.49 -8.10
N TRP A 23 6.93 11.06 -8.04
CA TRP A 23 7.59 11.37 -6.78
C TRP A 23 6.88 12.50 -6.01
N VAL A 24 6.36 13.50 -6.74
CA VAL A 24 5.51 14.55 -6.18
C VAL A 24 4.19 13.96 -5.66
N PHE A 25 3.58 13.05 -6.42
CA PHE A 25 2.40 12.30 -5.98
C PHE A 25 2.67 11.52 -4.68
N LEU A 26 3.79 10.78 -4.59
CA LEU A 26 4.16 10.09 -3.35
C LEU A 26 4.36 11.05 -2.17
N THR A 27 4.91 12.24 -2.39
CA THR A 27 5.07 13.24 -1.33
C THR A 27 3.72 13.77 -0.83
N ALA A 28 2.75 13.91 -1.74
CA ALA A 28 1.38 14.28 -1.38
C ALA A 28 0.71 13.17 -0.55
N GLU A 29 0.90 11.90 -0.92
CA GLU A 29 0.41 10.75 -0.15
C GLU A 29 1.05 10.67 1.24
N VAL A 30 2.36 10.89 1.36
CA VAL A 30 3.05 10.99 2.65
C VAL A 30 2.42 12.07 3.53
N SER A 31 2.08 13.21 2.95
CA SER A 31 1.45 14.32 3.68
C SER A 31 0.02 13.96 4.11
N LEU A 32 -0.76 13.29 3.24
CA LEU A 32 -2.10 12.80 3.54
C LEU A 32 -2.06 11.84 4.72
N PHE A 33 -1.28 10.75 4.64
CA PHE A 33 -1.14 9.81 5.74
C PHE A 33 -0.57 10.47 6.99
N GLY A 34 0.41 11.37 6.84
CA GLY A 34 0.99 12.14 7.95
C GLY A 34 -0.06 12.94 8.74
N THR A 35 -1.02 13.58 8.07
CA THR A 35 -2.12 14.29 8.75
C THR A 35 -3.11 13.36 9.45
N LEU A 36 -3.40 12.20 8.86
CA LEU A 36 -4.25 11.17 9.49
C LEU A 36 -3.57 10.58 10.75
N PHE A 37 -2.27 10.30 10.67
CA PHE A 37 -1.48 9.89 11.84
C PHE A 37 -1.44 10.96 12.91
N ALA A 38 -1.22 12.23 12.55
CA ALA A 38 -1.21 13.33 13.51
C ALA A 38 -2.56 13.45 14.23
N THR A 39 -3.66 13.27 13.51
CA THR A 39 -5.02 13.29 14.07
C THR A 39 -5.23 12.12 15.03
N LEU A 40 -4.85 10.90 14.62
CA LEU A 40 -4.92 9.72 15.47
C LEU A 40 -4.13 9.89 16.78
N LEU A 41 -2.87 10.32 16.69
CA LEU A 41 -1.99 10.52 17.85
C LEU A 41 -2.51 11.63 18.77
N THR A 42 -3.08 12.70 18.23
CA THR A 42 -3.68 13.77 19.03
C THR A 42 -4.91 13.29 19.78
N LEU A 43 -5.80 12.55 19.10
CA LEU A 43 -7.02 12.00 19.70
C LEU A 43 -6.73 10.88 20.69
N GLN A 44 -5.61 10.17 20.55
CA GLN A 44 -5.15 9.19 21.53
C GLN A 44 -4.81 9.82 22.89
N HIS A 45 -4.38 11.09 22.93
CA HIS A 45 -4.03 11.80 24.16
C HIS A 45 -5.17 12.67 24.73
N GLY A 46 -6.20 13.00 23.93
CA GLY A 46 -7.20 14.02 24.26
C GLY A 46 -8.64 13.54 24.51
N GLY A 47 -8.93 12.24 24.48
CA GLY A 47 -10.30 11.71 24.62
C GLY A 47 -10.61 11.07 25.97
N ASP A 48 -11.74 11.43 26.58
CA ASP A 48 -12.31 10.84 27.82
C ASP A 48 -12.77 9.37 27.65
N TYR A 49 -12.89 8.91 26.40
CA TYR A 49 -13.03 7.49 26.01
C TYR A 49 -11.69 6.85 25.61
N GLY A 50 -10.57 7.47 26.00
CA GLY A 50 -9.24 6.87 25.89
C GLY A 50 -9.10 5.79 26.95
N GLY A 51 -8.75 4.57 26.55
CA GLY A 51 -8.27 3.57 27.50
C GLY A 51 -9.22 2.42 27.82
N LYS A 52 -10.02 1.98 26.85
CA LYS A 52 -10.30 0.54 26.75
C LYS A 52 -9.92 0.06 25.35
N MET A 53 -8.62 0.12 25.07
CA MET A 53 -8.03 -0.88 24.18
C MET A 53 -8.17 -2.22 24.90
N THR A 54 -9.32 -2.87 24.71
CA THR A 54 -9.46 -4.26 25.09
C THR A 54 -8.57 -5.05 24.13
N THR A 55 -7.38 -5.36 24.63
CA THR A 55 -6.42 -6.35 24.11
C THR A 55 -7.06 -7.71 23.80
N GLU A 56 -8.35 -7.91 24.14
CA GLU A 56 -9.16 -9.08 23.85
C GLU A 56 -9.83 -9.08 22.46
N MET A 57 -9.91 -7.93 21.76
CA MET A 57 -10.62 -7.84 20.45
C MET A 57 -9.69 -7.93 19.24
N PHE A 58 -8.38 -7.76 19.44
CA PHE A 58 -7.40 -7.80 18.35
C PHE A 58 -6.82 -9.21 18.22
N GLU A 59 -7.08 -9.89 17.11
CA GLU A 59 -6.35 -11.10 16.72
C GLU A 59 -4.91 -10.75 16.26
N LEU A 60 -4.09 -10.24 17.19
CA LEU A 60 -2.69 -9.87 17.00
C LEU A 60 -1.83 -10.89 16.24
N PRO A 61 -1.98 -12.23 16.44
CA PRO A 61 -1.20 -13.20 15.68
C PRO A 61 -1.51 -13.14 14.18
N LEU A 62 -2.78 -12.91 13.82
CA LEU A 62 -3.24 -12.86 12.44
C LEU A 62 -2.70 -11.62 11.74
N ILE A 63 -2.75 -10.45 12.40
CA ILE A 63 -2.21 -9.18 11.89
C ILE A 63 -0.68 -9.24 11.75
N LEU A 64 0.01 -9.89 12.69
CA LEU A 64 1.47 -10.10 12.62
C LEU A 64 1.85 -10.99 11.44
N ILE A 65 1.16 -12.13 11.25
CA ILE A 65 1.38 -13.03 10.12
C ILE A 65 1.11 -12.29 8.79
N MET A 66 0.04 -11.48 8.75
CA MET A 66 -0.29 -10.64 7.61
C MET A 66 0.80 -9.62 7.29
N THR A 67 1.34 -8.96 8.31
CA THR A 67 2.41 -7.95 8.16
C THR A 67 3.70 -8.60 7.66
N PHE A 68 4.07 -9.77 8.19
CA PHE A 68 5.19 -10.55 7.65
C PHE A 68 4.94 -11.00 6.20
N ALA A 69 3.72 -11.40 5.86
CA ALA A 69 3.35 -11.77 4.50
C ALA A 69 3.45 -10.59 3.52
N LEU A 70 3.07 -9.37 3.94
CA LEU A 70 3.22 -8.15 3.14
C LEU A 70 4.69 -7.75 2.95
N LEU A 71 5.51 -7.83 4.00
CA LEU A 71 6.95 -7.58 3.92
C LEU A 71 7.63 -8.55 2.93
N ILE A 72 7.24 -9.83 2.99
CA ILE A 72 7.71 -10.84 2.04
C ILE A 72 7.19 -10.51 0.62
N SER A 73 5.95 -10.05 0.48
CA SER A 73 5.37 -9.61 -0.79
C SER A 73 6.17 -8.46 -1.42
N SER A 74 6.57 -7.47 -0.62
CA SER A 74 7.43 -6.35 -1.02
C SER A 74 8.79 -6.82 -1.55
N TYR A 75 9.41 -7.80 -0.87
CA TYR A 75 10.63 -8.44 -1.34
C TYR A 75 10.43 -9.17 -2.68
N THR A 76 9.32 -9.89 -2.85
CA THR A 76 8.99 -10.55 -4.12
C THR A 76 8.71 -9.57 -5.26
N CYS A 77 8.15 -8.39 -4.97
CA CYS A 77 7.95 -7.32 -5.94
C CYS A 77 9.29 -6.77 -6.46
N GLY A 78 10.27 -6.59 -5.56
CA GLY A 78 11.65 -6.22 -5.93
C GLY A 78 12.32 -7.26 -6.84
N ILE A 79 12.12 -8.54 -6.55
CA ILE A 79 12.59 -9.65 -7.41
C ILE A 79 11.90 -9.61 -8.77
N SER A 80 10.61 -9.27 -8.83
CA SER A 80 9.88 -9.12 -10.10
C SER A 80 10.50 -8.04 -11.00
N ILE A 81 10.87 -6.88 -10.46
CA ILE A 81 11.61 -5.85 -11.21
C ILE A 81 12.98 -6.35 -11.66
N TYR A 82 13.68 -7.11 -10.81
CA TYR A 82 14.97 -7.68 -11.18
C TYR A 82 14.86 -8.61 -12.40
N TYR A 83 13.84 -9.46 -12.47
CA TYR A 83 13.57 -10.28 -13.65
C TYR A 83 13.04 -9.48 -14.85
N MET A 84 12.35 -8.35 -14.62
CA MET A 84 11.95 -7.41 -15.68
C MET A 84 13.18 -6.85 -16.40
N ARG A 85 14.25 -6.49 -15.66
CA ARG A 85 15.51 -5.97 -16.23
C ARG A 85 16.28 -7.01 -17.03
N GLN A 86 16.08 -8.30 -16.73
CA GLN A 86 16.64 -9.42 -17.50
C GLN A 86 15.77 -9.83 -18.70
N GLU A 87 14.73 -9.06 -19.03
CA GLU A 87 13.76 -9.34 -20.11
C GLU A 87 13.06 -10.71 -19.98
N LYS A 88 13.08 -11.30 -18.77
CA LYS A 88 12.45 -12.60 -18.48
C LYS A 88 10.97 -12.40 -18.10
N ALA A 89 10.15 -12.13 -19.11
CA ALA A 89 8.72 -11.80 -18.93
C ALA A 89 7.94 -12.84 -18.11
N LYS A 90 8.12 -14.14 -18.37
CA LYS A 90 7.41 -15.21 -17.65
C LYS A 90 7.70 -15.20 -16.14
N LEU A 91 8.96 -15.06 -15.76
CA LEU A 91 9.37 -15.05 -14.35
C LEU A 91 8.86 -13.77 -13.67
N MET A 92 9.00 -12.62 -14.32
CA MET A 92 8.47 -11.35 -13.83
C MET A 92 6.95 -11.42 -13.56
N THR A 93 6.18 -11.98 -14.48
CA THR A 93 4.73 -12.18 -14.32
C THR A 93 4.39 -13.10 -13.16
N ILE A 94 5.10 -14.23 -12.99
CA ILE A 94 4.86 -15.16 -11.86
C ILE A 94 5.09 -14.46 -10.52
N TRP A 95 6.23 -13.78 -10.36
CA TRP A 95 6.55 -13.07 -9.11
C TRP A 95 5.56 -11.93 -8.81
N MET A 96 5.10 -11.24 -9.86
CA MET A 96 4.10 -10.18 -9.71
C MET A 96 2.71 -10.74 -9.33
N ILE A 97 2.32 -11.91 -9.86
CA ILE A 97 1.08 -12.60 -9.46
C ILE A 97 1.17 -13.04 -8.00
N ILE A 98 2.31 -13.55 -7.55
CA ILE A 98 2.53 -13.89 -6.14
C ILE A 98 2.34 -12.66 -5.25
N THR A 99 2.95 -11.53 -5.63
CA THR A 99 2.79 -10.24 -4.92
C THR A 99 1.31 -9.83 -4.84
N LEU A 100 0.59 -9.92 -5.96
CA LEU A 100 -0.84 -9.60 -6.06
C LEU A 100 -1.69 -10.48 -5.14
N LEU A 101 -1.40 -11.79 -5.08
CA LEU A 101 -2.14 -12.74 -4.27
C LEU A 101 -2.01 -12.41 -2.78
N PHE A 102 -0.80 -12.08 -2.32
CA PHE A 102 -0.59 -11.58 -0.95
C PHE A 102 -1.38 -10.30 -0.67
N GLY A 103 -1.43 -9.36 -1.63
CA GLY A 103 -2.24 -8.14 -1.50
C GLY A 103 -3.74 -8.41 -1.39
N VAL A 104 -4.27 -9.35 -2.18
CA VAL A 104 -5.71 -9.73 -2.11
C VAL A 104 -6.04 -10.40 -0.77
N VAL A 105 -5.16 -11.29 -0.30
CA VAL A 105 -5.31 -11.94 1.01
C VAL A 105 -5.29 -10.90 2.13
N PHE A 106 -4.39 -9.91 2.05
CA PHE A 106 -4.34 -8.80 2.99
C PHE A 106 -5.65 -8.01 3.06
N VAL A 107 -6.19 -7.57 1.92
CA VAL A 107 -7.47 -6.82 1.89
C VAL A 107 -8.62 -7.67 2.42
N GLY A 108 -8.62 -8.98 2.15
CA GLY A 108 -9.61 -9.91 2.69
C GLY A 108 -9.59 -9.99 4.21
N PHE A 109 -8.40 -10.04 4.82
CA PHE A 109 -8.24 -10.02 6.27
C PHE A 109 -8.63 -8.68 6.89
N GLU A 110 -8.26 -7.57 6.24
CA GLU A 110 -8.65 -6.22 6.69
C GLU A 110 -10.18 -6.06 6.75
N ILE A 111 -10.89 -6.53 5.71
CA ILE A 111 -12.36 -6.52 5.67
C ILE A 111 -12.95 -7.43 6.77
N TYR A 112 -12.34 -8.59 7.02
CA TYR A 112 -12.78 -9.50 8.07
C TYR A 112 -12.67 -8.87 9.45
N GLU A 113 -11.53 -8.23 9.76
CA GLU A 113 -11.36 -7.48 11.00
C GLU A 113 -12.37 -6.34 11.13
N PHE A 114 -12.58 -5.56 10.05
CA PHE A 114 -13.58 -4.50 10.06
C PHE A 114 -14.99 -5.02 10.34
N ALA A 115 -15.38 -6.14 9.73
CA ALA A 115 -16.68 -6.77 9.97
C ALA A 115 -16.79 -7.28 11.42
N HIS A 116 -15.70 -7.82 11.96
CA HIS A 116 -15.63 -8.27 13.35
C HIS A 116 -15.84 -7.09 14.33
N TYR A 117 -15.10 -5.99 14.18
CA TYR A 117 -15.24 -4.79 15.03
C TYR A 117 -16.63 -4.18 14.98
N VAL A 118 -17.26 -4.14 13.80
CA VAL A 118 -18.64 -3.65 13.66
C VAL A 118 -19.63 -4.60 14.34
N SER A 119 -19.41 -5.92 14.26
CA SER A 119 -20.28 -6.93 14.88
C SER A 119 -20.22 -6.90 16.41
N GLU A 120 -19.06 -6.53 16.97
CA GLU A 120 -18.86 -6.33 18.41
C GLU A 120 -19.40 -4.99 18.92
N GLY A 121 -20.04 -4.23 18.04
CA GLY A 121 -20.72 -3.00 18.37
C GLY A 121 -19.82 -1.77 18.39
N VAL A 122 -18.58 -1.85 17.89
CA VAL A 122 -17.68 -0.70 17.74
C VAL A 122 -18.02 0.03 16.43
N ASN A 123 -18.91 1.02 16.49
CA ASN A 123 -19.26 1.87 15.35
C ASN A 123 -18.34 3.10 15.24
N LEU A 124 -18.23 3.65 14.02
CA LEU A 124 -17.55 4.92 13.69
C LEU A 124 -17.91 6.09 14.61
N THR A 125 -19.06 6.02 15.27
CA THR A 125 -19.65 7.07 16.11
C THR A 125 -19.35 6.93 17.61
N ILE A 126 -18.72 5.83 18.05
CA ILE A 126 -18.59 5.50 19.48
C ILE A 126 -17.43 6.23 20.16
N GLY A 127 -16.42 6.62 19.38
CA GLY A 127 -15.30 7.41 19.90
C GLY A 127 -14.55 8.10 18.77
N SER A 128 -14.06 9.31 19.06
CA SER A 128 -13.23 10.10 18.15
C SER A 128 -11.99 9.32 17.69
N TYR A 129 -11.40 8.51 18.57
CA TYR A 129 -10.27 7.63 18.25
C TYR A 129 -10.63 6.55 17.21
N TRP A 130 -11.71 5.79 17.44
CA TRP A 130 -12.16 4.76 16.50
C TRP A 130 -12.48 5.35 15.13
N SER A 131 -13.16 6.50 15.08
CA SER A 131 -13.45 7.19 13.82
C SER A 131 -12.18 7.46 12.99
N SER A 132 -11.14 8.03 13.62
CA SER A 132 -9.86 8.28 12.94
C SER A 132 -9.11 7.00 12.59
N PHE A 133 -9.20 5.95 13.41
CA PHE A 133 -8.65 4.63 13.10
C PHE A 133 -9.27 4.00 11.84
N PHE A 134 -10.60 3.94 11.78
CA PHE A 134 -11.32 3.42 10.60
C PHE A 134 -11.02 4.24 9.34
N ILE A 135 -10.87 5.56 9.45
CA ILE A 135 -10.48 6.40 8.31
C ILE A 135 -9.02 6.12 7.89
N LEU A 136 -8.08 5.99 8.83
CA LEU A 136 -6.68 5.70 8.54
C LEU A 136 -6.51 4.33 7.86
N LEU A 137 -7.09 3.27 8.42
CA LEU A 137 -7.03 1.95 7.82
C LEU A 137 -7.85 1.91 6.54
N GLY A 138 -9.08 2.42 6.52
CA GLY A 138 -9.94 2.40 5.33
C GLY A 138 -9.33 3.15 4.14
N THR A 139 -8.65 4.28 4.39
CA THR A 139 -7.88 4.95 3.34
C THR A 139 -6.72 4.09 2.86
N HIS A 140 -5.97 3.46 3.76
CA HIS A 140 -4.90 2.53 3.38
C HIS A 140 -5.42 1.34 2.55
N GLY A 141 -6.44 0.62 3.03
CA GLY A 141 -7.06 -0.49 2.33
C GLY A 141 -7.64 -0.11 0.97
N ALA A 142 -8.18 1.11 0.84
CA ALA A 142 -8.59 1.65 -0.46
C ALA A 142 -7.40 1.85 -1.42
N HIS A 143 -6.26 2.36 -0.93
CA HIS A 143 -5.05 2.50 -1.75
C HIS A 143 -4.48 1.14 -2.18
N VAL A 144 -4.46 0.14 -1.28
CA VAL A 144 -4.03 -1.23 -1.62
C VAL A 144 -4.95 -1.83 -2.67
N SER A 145 -6.27 -1.67 -2.51
CA SER A 145 -7.27 -2.13 -3.50
C SER A 145 -7.07 -1.49 -4.87
N LEU A 146 -6.81 -0.17 -4.92
CA LEU A 146 -6.48 0.53 -6.17
C LEU A 146 -5.17 0.00 -6.78
N GLY A 147 -4.16 -0.27 -5.95
CA GLY A 147 -2.91 -0.90 -6.38
C GLY A 147 -3.12 -2.27 -7.01
N ILE A 148 -3.98 -3.11 -6.43
CA ILE A 148 -4.31 -4.47 -6.92
C ILE A 148 -4.93 -4.36 -8.31
N VAL A 149 -5.92 -3.47 -8.46
CA VAL A 149 -6.59 -3.22 -9.75
C VAL A 149 -5.57 -2.74 -10.79
N TRP A 150 -4.66 -1.84 -10.41
CA TRP A 150 -3.65 -1.31 -11.32
C TRP A 150 -2.64 -2.39 -11.76
N ILE A 151 -2.09 -3.18 -10.84
CA ILE A 151 -1.19 -4.29 -11.17
C ILE A 151 -1.89 -5.31 -12.05
N THR A 152 -3.14 -5.65 -11.76
CA THR A 152 -3.95 -6.58 -12.56
C THR A 152 -4.11 -6.09 -14.01
N CYS A 153 -4.45 -4.80 -14.20
CA CYS A 153 -4.54 -4.19 -15.52
C CYS A 153 -3.20 -4.23 -16.29
N LEU A 154 -2.08 -3.97 -15.61
CA LEU A 154 -0.75 -4.05 -16.22
C LEU A 154 -0.36 -5.50 -16.56
N LEU A 155 -0.70 -6.47 -15.72
CA LEU A 155 -0.48 -7.88 -16.00
C LEU A 155 -1.26 -8.34 -17.24
N ILE A 156 -2.52 -7.94 -17.38
CA ILE A 156 -3.32 -8.21 -18.59
C ILE A 156 -2.67 -7.57 -19.83
N GLN A 157 -2.22 -6.31 -19.70
CA GLN A 157 -1.55 -5.61 -20.79
C GLN A 157 -0.23 -6.29 -21.22
N VAL A 158 0.56 -6.78 -20.26
CA VAL A 158 1.79 -7.54 -20.52
C VAL A 158 1.49 -8.90 -21.15
N ALA A 159 0.43 -9.58 -20.72
CA ALA A 159 0.00 -10.86 -21.29
C ALA A 159 -0.47 -10.71 -22.76
N MET A 160 -1.16 -9.61 -23.09
CA MET A 160 -1.68 -9.37 -24.44
C MET A 160 -0.63 -8.80 -25.41
N ARG A 161 0.23 -7.88 -24.96
CA ARG A 161 1.15 -7.12 -25.83
C ARG A 161 2.62 -7.52 -25.69
N GLY A 162 2.92 -8.44 -24.77
CA GLY A 162 4.29 -8.79 -24.42
C GLY A 162 5.01 -7.69 -23.61
N LEU A 163 6.24 -7.99 -23.22
CA LEU A 163 7.07 -7.09 -22.43
C LEU A 163 7.70 -6.05 -23.36
N ASN A 164 6.95 -4.98 -23.60
CA ASN A 164 7.36 -3.89 -24.48
C ASN A 164 8.08 -2.78 -23.69
N LYS A 165 8.99 -2.04 -24.35
CA LYS A 165 9.79 -0.96 -23.71
C LYS A 165 8.93 0.16 -23.11
N ASP A 166 7.68 0.28 -23.55
CA ASP A 166 6.70 1.25 -23.04
C ASP A 166 6.00 0.78 -21.75
N ASN A 167 5.96 -0.53 -21.48
CA ASN A 167 5.30 -1.10 -20.30
C ASN A 167 6.26 -1.22 -19.11
N ALA A 168 7.56 -1.41 -19.38
CA ALA A 168 8.60 -1.51 -18.35
C ALA A 168 8.66 -0.30 -17.38
N PRO A 169 8.62 0.98 -17.83
CA PRO A 169 8.59 2.12 -16.91
C PRO A 169 7.30 2.18 -16.09
N LYS A 170 6.16 1.76 -16.64
CA LYS A 170 4.87 1.71 -15.91
C LYS A 170 4.89 0.68 -14.78
N LEU A 171 5.43 -0.50 -15.06
CA LEU A 171 5.62 -1.56 -14.06
C LEU A 171 6.58 -1.12 -12.94
N PHE A 172 7.63 -0.37 -13.28
CA PHE A 172 8.55 0.18 -12.29
C PHE A 172 7.84 1.19 -11.37
N ILE A 173 7.03 2.10 -11.93
CA ILE A 173 6.26 3.08 -11.16
C ILE A 173 5.26 2.37 -10.23
N VAL A 174 4.52 1.38 -10.73
CA VAL A 174 3.54 0.65 -9.92
C VAL A 174 4.20 -0.13 -8.78
N SER A 175 5.40 -0.66 -9.00
CA SER A 175 6.14 -1.36 -7.94
C SER A 175 6.65 -0.39 -6.88
N LEU A 176 7.08 0.83 -7.26
CA LEU A 176 7.43 1.88 -6.31
C LEU A 176 6.21 2.30 -5.47
N TYR A 177 5.03 2.38 -6.10
CA TYR A 177 3.75 2.62 -5.40
C TYR A 177 3.44 1.50 -4.40
N TRP A 178 3.57 0.24 -4.83
CA TRP A 178 3.30 -0.92 -3.96
C TRP A 178 4.24 -0.96 -2.74
N HIS A 179 5.53 -0.68 -2.95
CA HIS A 179 6.51 -0.58 -1.88
C HIS A 179 6.19 0.56 -0.90
N PHE A 180 5.71 1.70 -1.42
CA PHE A 180 5.27 2.81 -0.58
C PHE A 180 4.09 2.42 0.33
N LEU A 181 3.10 1.70 -0.20
CA LEU A 181 1.98 1.20 0.61
C LEU A 181 2.46 0.27 1.73
N ASP A 182 3.37 -0.66 1.43
CA ASP A 182 3.97 -1.55 2.43
C ASP A 182 4.68 -0.75 3.56
N VAL A 183 5.43 0.30 3.22
CA VAL A 183 6.05 1.19 4.21
C VAL A 183 5.00 1.87 5.09
N VAL A 184 3.93 2.43 4.51
CA VAL A 184 2.84 3.06 5.27
C VAL A 184 2.19 2.05 6.22
N TRP A 185 2.01 0.79 5.78
CA TRP A 185 1.45 -0.26 6.62
C TRP A 185 2.31 -0.55 7.85
N ILE A 186 3.64 -0.59 7.72
CA ILE A 186 4.55 -0.77 8.86
C ILE A 186 4.37 0.34 9.89
N PHE A 187 4.16 1.58 9.44
CA PHE A 187 3.86 2.71 10.33
C PHE A 187 2.50 2.55 11.01
N ILE A 188 1.46 2.10 10.29
CA ILE A 188 0.13 1.83 10.87
C ILE A 188 0.25 0.72 11.93
N PHE A 189 0.92 -0.39 11.59
CA PHE A 189 1.18 -1.50 12.48
C PHE A 189 1.86 -1.03 13.78
N THR A 190 2.91 -0.22 13.66
CA THR A 190 3.69 0.26 14.81
C THR A 190 2.91 1.28 15.64
N ALA A 191 2.27 2.26 15.01
CA ALA A 191 1.61 3.36 15.72
C ALA A 191 0.26 2.96 16.32
N VAL A 192 -0.48 2.06 15.69
CA VAL A 192 -1.79 1.62 16.19
C VAL A 192 -1.63 0.40 17.10
N TYR A 193 -1.03 -0.68 16.59
CA TYR A 193 -1.08 -1.97 17.28
C TYR A 193 0.01 -2.10 18.35
N MET A 194 1.25 -1.65 18.07
CA MET A 194 2.34 -1.72 19.04
C MET A 194 2.24 -0.66 20.14
N ILE A 195 2.08 0.62 19.79
CA ILE A 195 1.91 1.70 20.78
C ILE A 195 0.65 1.46 21.63
N GLY A 196 -0.43 1.01 21.01
CA GLY A 196 -1.64 0.69 21.73
C GLY A 196 -1.47 -0.45 22.76
N MET A 197 -0.64 -1.46 22.45
CA MET A 197 -0.28 -2.50 23.41
C MET A 197 0.56 -1.98 24.57
N VAL A 198 1.53 -1.09 24.31
CA VAL A 198 2.46 -0.56 25.33
C VAL A 198 1.76 0.37 26.32
N PHE A 199 0.76 1.14 25.89
CA PHE A 199 0.00 2.04 26.80
C PHE A 199 -1.12 1.35 27.56
N SER A 200 -1.42 0.07 27.27
CA SER A 200 -2.40 -0.74 28.00
C SER A 200 -1.78 -1.65 29.06
N GLY A 201 -0.45 -1.57 29.26
CA GLY A 201 0.31 -2.33 30.29
C GLY A 201 0.71 -1.48 31.48
#